data_AF-R9M939-F1
#
_entry.id   AF-R9M939-F1
#
_cell.length_a   1.000
_cell.length_b   1.000
_cell.length_c   1.000
_cell.angle_alpha   90.00
_cell.angle_beta   90.00
_cell.angle_gamma   90.00
#
_symmetry.space_group_name_H-M   'P 1'
#
loop_
_entity.id
_entity.type
_entity.pdbx_description
1 polymer ?
#
loop_
_entity_poly.entity_id
_entity_poly.type
_entity_poly.pdbx_seq_one_letter_code
_entity_poly.pdbx_strand_id
1 'polypeptide(L)'
;MASKENKGGFLRWPWNAVVYVLLAVTLRLFAIPVILLLMGLQQRNNPHGQAEGYCLSRTRKRLTWLIWALLVLAAGGALLYLLPIGLQQDRTYWDTGDYATLAFCGIGGPLLVIGGLYLAYAAIRDAFFPAKSALAKSIRSQLPYPEEAPPVEELFAMVDADLRENGRWFGPVGVGREWVLGDSVNRIDRIRGIFVVNEIHQHHTQTGVRTRRDMELVLIDDRWQRTVTSFKSLKDLQAAAEYLRLQVPEAAWGSNGQNMDFWTMDESAREDFERGFRQRQALRASKEVRQEALSGGPQDMILRRRGGEVTSRVTASLVEELLDRCLDGAESGFELTPTRPLEAQGRTLRSLDCLVQEGGKVLLLLELAPRPGEENLALARSADRRETLAVLTAWLRREAPDLGGWDLRRLYQASEFTRPQPRQSHARLSLVCASGAAENHTNFTEEDIQVAAEGIVDGTYQLVDLTRPEGYLWIRVTAGDRSDARCTVEAARPGGPNLEFYITKMPPREAAAWLTGYPRGRYLPGGGDWKRVKKPK
;
A
#
# COMPACT_ATOMS: atom_id res chain seq x y z
N MET A 1 88.29 8.64 36.66
CA MET A 1 86.97 8.07 36.28
C MET A 1 85.97 8.42 37.37
N ALA A 2 84.99 9.27 37.08
CA ALA A 2 83.85 9.50 37.96
C ALA A 2 82.61 9.60 37.05
N SER A 3 81.81 8.54 37.01
CA SER A 3 80.58 8.48 36.23
C SER A 3 79.52 9.35 36.90
N LYS A 4 79.07 10.41 36.21
CA LYS A 4 77.85 11.14 36.56
C LYS A 4 76.65 10.24 36.31
N GLU A 5 76.06 9.75 37.39
CA GLU A 5 74.81 9.00 37.35
C GLU A 5 73.64 9.98 37.12
N ASN A 6 72.99 9.87 35.97
CA ASN A 6 71.76 10.60 35.65
C ASN A 6 70.64 10.07 36.54
N LYS A 7 70.28 10.81 37.59
CA LYS A 7 69.07 10.56 38.37
C LYS A 7 67.85 10.95 37.54
N GLY A 8 67.34 10.00 36.76
CA GLY A 8 66.02 10.09 36.14
C GLY A 8 64.97 10.29 37.23
N GLY A 9 64.36 11.47 37.28
CA GLY A 9 63.35 11.83 38.25
C GLY A 9 62.05 11.05 38.03
N PHE A 10 61.94 9.87 38.63
CA PHE A 10 60.67 9.18 38.81
C PHE A 10 59.95 9.76 40.04
N LEU A 11 58.74 10.29 39.87
CA LEU A 11 57.88 10.72 40.98
C LEU A 11 57.60 9.53 41.91
N ARG A 12 57.80 9.73 43.21
CA ARG A 12 57.53 8.72 44.25
C ARG A 12 56.03 8.46 44.40
N TRP A 13 55.68 7.20 44.62
CA TRP A 13 54.34 6.74 44.97
C TRP A 13 53.83 7.46 46.24
N PRO A 14 52.57 7.95 46.29
CA PRO A 14 51.46 7.76 45.34
C PRO A 14 51.31 8.88 44.30
N TRP A 15 52.21 9.86 44.26
CA TRP A 15 52.08 11.05 43.40
C TRP A 15 52.19 10.76 41.90
N ASN A 16 52.95 9.74 41.53
CA ASN A 16 52.98 9.21 40.15
C ASN A 16 51.59 8.69 39.72
N ALA A 17 50.87 7.97 40.58
CA ALA A 17 49.52 7.51 40.29
C ALA A 17 48.53 8.68 40.15
N VAL A 18 48.64 9.70 41.02
CA VAL A 18 47.85 10.93 40.88
C VAL A 18 48.15 11.64 39.57
N VAL A 19 49.42 11.79 39.20
CA VAL A 19 49.83 12.41 37.93
C VAL A 19 49.35 11.59 36.73
N TYR A 20 49.42 10.26 36.76
CA TYR A 20 48.90 9.41 35.67
C TYR A 20 47.37 9.48 35.55
N VAL A 21 46.64 9.53 36.67
CA VAL A 21 45.18 9.73 36.66
C VAL A 21 44.84 11.13 36.12
N LEU A 22 45.55 12.16 36.56
CA LEU A 22 45.33 13.55 36.14
C LEU A 22 45.70 13.74 34.66
N LEU A 23 46.76 13.09 34.19
CA LEU A 23 47.16 13.02 32.77
C LEU A 23 46.12 12.28 31.94
N ALA A 24 45.60 11.14 32.41
CA ALA A 24 44.56 10.39 31.72
C ALA A 24 43.22 11.18 31.65
N VAL A 25 42.88 11.91 32.70
CA VAL A 25 41.70 12.79 32.74
C VAL A 25 41.88 13.99 31.82
N THR A 26 43.04 14.64 31.82
CA THR A 26 43.33 15.77 30.91
C THR A 26 43.39 15.34 29.45
N LEU A 27 44.05 14.23 29.13
CA LEU A 27 44.03 13.66 27.76
C LEU A 27 42.61 13.31 27.30
N ARG A 28 41.77 12.76 28.18
CA ARG A 28 40.35 12.52 27.87
C ARG A 28 39.56 13.81 27.69
N LEU A 29 39.79 14.83 28.52
CA LEU A 29 39.17 16.15 28.38
C LEU A 29 39.55 16.85 27.06
N PHE A 30 40.80 16.69 26.60
CA PHE A 30 41.26 17.22 25.31
C PHE A 30 40.86 16.36 24.10
N ALA A 31 40.67 15.05 24.27
CA ALA A 31 40.20 14.17 23.21
C ALA A 31 38.71 14.42 22.87
N ILE A 32 37.88 14.76 23.87
CA ILE A 32 36.45 15.04 23.68
C ILE A 32 36.19 16.13 22.62
N PRO A 33 36.79 17.33 22.67
CA PRO A 33 36.56 18.37 21.66
C PRO A 33 37.08 17.97 20.27
N VAL A 34 38.16 17.20 20.17
CA VAL A 34 38.66 16.68 18.88
C VAL A 34 37.71 15.64 18.29
N ILE A 35 37.17 14.73 19.11
CA ILE A 35 36.15 13.76 18.70
C ILE A 35 34.86 14.48 18.27
N LEU A 36 34.45 15.53 18.99
CA LEU A 36 33.30 16.36 18.61
C LEU A 36 33.51 17.10 17.29
N LEU A 37 34.72 17.60 17.03
CA LEU A 37 35.08 18.22 15.76
C LEU A 37 34.98 17.21 14.60
N LEU A 38 35.53 16.00 14.79
CA LEU A 38 35.48 14.93 13.81
C LEU A 38 34.05 14.43 13.57
N MET A 39 33.25 14.27 14.62
CA MET A 39 31.81 13.96 14.49
C MET A 39 31.05 15.07 13.77
N GLY A 40 31.36 16.35 14.05
CA GLY A 40 30.77 17.50 13.36
C GLY A 40 31.12 17.53 11.87
N LEU A 41 32.36 17.19 11.50
CA LEU A 41 32.81 17.06 10.11
C LEU A 41 32.14 15.86 9.41
N GLN A 42 32.06 14.71 10.07
CA GLN A 42 31.35 13.53 9.56
C GLN A 42 29.85 13.82 9.36
N GLN A 43 29.22 14.53 10.29
CA GLN A 43 27.82 14.92 10.19
C GLN A 43 27.57 15.95 9.07
N ARG A 44 28.56 16.79 8.75
CA ARG A 44 28.51 17.69 7.59
C ARG A 44 28.59 16.93 6.27
N ASN A 45 29.45 15.91 6.21
CA ASN A 45 29.66 15.09 5.01
C ASN A 45 28.59 14.01 4.82
N ASN A 46 27.85 13.66 5.88
CA ASN A 46 26.79 12.67 5.86
C ASN A 46 25.62 13.08 6.78
N PRO A 47 24.80 14.06 6.36
CA PRO A 47 23.78 14.70 7.22
C PRO A 47 22.72 13.73 7.77
N HIS A 48 22.51 12.61 7.08
CA HIS A 48 21.51 11.59 7.43
C HIS A 48 22.09 10.19 7.66
N GLY A 49 23.41 9.99 7.54
CA GLY A 49 24.05 8.72 7.91
C GLY A 49 23.84 7.57 6.91
N GLN A 50 23.75 7.85 5.59
CA GLN A 50 23.50 6.84 4.56
C GLN A 50 24.45 5.64 4.62
N ALA A 51 25.74 5.89 4.86
CA ALA A 51 26.77 4.85 4.93
C ALA A 51 26.64 3.87 6.14
N GLU A 52 25.97 4.26 7.23
CA GLU A 52 25.80 3.43 8.43
C GLU A 52 24.36 2.91 8.61
N GLY A 53 23.42 3.36 7.77
CA GLY A 53 21.98 3.15 7.97
C GLY A 53 21.33 4.28 8.77
N TYR A 54 20.15 4.73 8.32
CA TYR A 54 19.48 5.90 8.88
C TYR A 54 19.04 5.65 10.32
N CYS A 55 18.49 4.47 10.61
CA CYS A 55 18.06 4.07 11.95
C CYS A 55 19.24 3.95 12.94
N LEU A 56 20.35 3.35 12.52
CA LEU A 56 21.56 3.22 13.34
C LEU A 56 22.19 4.58 13.65
N SER A 57 22.26 5.47 12.67
CA SER A 57 22.76 6.83 12.88
C SER A 57 21.96 7.59 13.97
N ARG A 58 20.64 7.35 14.06
CA ARG A 58 19.78 7.98 15.06
C ARG A 58 20.02 7.43 16.46
N THR A 59 20.17 6.11 16.61
CA THR A 59 20.51 5.49 17.90
C THR A 59 21.88 5.98 18.41
N ARG A 60 22.85 6.18 17.51
CA ARG A 60 24.19 6.64 17.86
C ARG A 60 24.28 8.13 18.17
N LYS A 61 23.40 8.98 17.62
CA LYS A 61 23.30 10.39 18.05
C LYS A 61 23.00 10.52 19.55
N ARG A 62 22.41 9.50 20.18
CA ARG A 62 22.23 9.46 21.64
C ARG A 62 23.54 9.39 22.42
N LEU A 63 24.70 9.07 21.82
CA LEU A 63 26.01 9.15 22.49
C LEU A 63 26.35 10.56 22.97
N THR A 64 25.80 11.62 22.38
CA THR A 64 26.01 12.98 22.90
C THR A 64 25.45 13.16 24.32
N TRP A 65 24.51 12.31 24.74
CA TRP A 65 24.03 12.26 26.12
C TRP A 65 25.07 11.73 27.11
N LEU A 66 26.14 11.06 26.66
CA LEU A 66 27.26 10.70 27.53
C LEU A 66 28.00 11.93 28.04
N ILE A 67 27.98 13.04 27.28
CA ILE A 67 28.56 14.31 27.73
C ILE A 67 27.75 14.84 28.91
N TRP A 68 26.42 14.83 28.81
CA TRP A 68 25.54 15.20 29.91
C TRP A 68 25.68 14.26 31.10
N ALA A 69 25.81 12.95 30.86
CA ALA A 69 26.06 11.97 31.92
C ALA A 69 27.38 12.26 32.65
N LEU A 70 28.43 12.57 31.90
CA LEU A 70 29.74 12.93 32.46
C LEU A 70 29.70 14.26 33.23
N LEU A 71 28.96 15.26 32.74
CA LEU A 71 28.74 16.52 33.45
C LEU A 71 27.98 16.32 34.76
N VAL A 72 26.93 15.50 34.75
CA VAL A 72 26.15 15.15 35.95
C VAL A 72 27.01 14.37 36.95
N LEU A 73 27.85 13.44 36.47
CA LEU A 73 28.80 12.72 37.31
C LEU A 73 29.87 13.64 37.91
N ALA A 74 30.39 14.60 37.12
CA ALA A 74 31.34 15.59 37.60
C ALA A 74 30.73 16.51 38.66
N ALA A 75 29.48 16.95 38.45
CA ALA A 75 28.75 17.76 39.43
C ALA A 75 28.46 16.97 40.72
N GLY A 76 28.00 15.71 40.60
CA GLY A 76 27.79 14.83 41.76
C GLY A 76 29.09 14.54 42.51
N GLY A 77 30.18 14.30 41.79
CA GLY A 77 31.52 14.12 42.37
C GLY A 77 32.04 15.36 43.08
N ALA A 78 31.81 16.57 42.52
CA ALA A 78 32.17 17.83 43.15
C ALA A 78 31.40 18.06 44.46
N LEU A 79 30.09 17.78 44.49
CA LEU A 79 29.28 17.88 45.70
C LEU A 79 29.72 16.88 46.78
N LEU A 80 30.06 15.66 46.38
CA LEU A 80 30.61 14.65 47.30
C LEU A 80 32.01 15.01 47.82
N TYR A 81 32.82 15.71 47.03
CA TYR A 81 34.12 16.21 47.46
C TYR A 81 34.01 17.37 48.47
N LEU A 82 32.97 18.21 48.34
CA LEU A 82 32.69 19.30 49.28
C LEU A 82 32.08 18.81 50.60
N LEU A 83 31.43 17.64 50.61
CA LEU A 83 30.81 17.05 51.79
C LEU A 83 31.78 16.86 52.99
N PRO A 84 32.96 16.23 52.86
CA PRO A 84 33.90 16.10 53.99
C PRO A 84 34.43 17.45 54.47
N ILE A 85 34.56 18.44 53.59
CA ILE A 85 34.99 19.81 53.95
C ILE A 85 33.92 20.47 54.82
N GLY A 86 32.64 20.33 54.44
CA GLY A 86 31.51 20.81 55.26
C GLY A 86 31.36 20.06 56.59
N LEU A 87 31.67 18.76 56.63
CA LEU A 87 31.63 17.98 57.88
C LEU A 87 32.75 18.34 58.86
N GLN A 88 33.88 18.86 58.38
CA GLN A 88 35.02 19.31 59.19
C GLN A 88 34.89 20.76 59.69
N GLN A 89 33.92 21.52 59.17
CA GLN A 89 33.72 22.92 59.52
C GLN A 89 33.14 23.06 60.93
N ASP A 90 33.68 24.01 61.70
CA ASP A 90 33.23 24.31 63.06
C ASP A 90 31.75 24.74 63.05
N ARG A 91 30.92 24.10 63.87
CA ARG A 91 29.45 24.26 63.90
C ARG A 91 28.99 25.49 64.68
N THR A 92 29.92 26.22 65.29
CA THR A 92 29.64 27.33 66.19
C THR A 92 29.02 28.56 65.49
N TYR A 93 29.15 28.67 64.16
CA TYR A 93 28.66 29.80 63.35
C TYR A 93 27.65 29.40 62.26
N TRP A 94 27.11 28.19 62.29
CA TRP A 94 26.24 27.72 61.22
C TRP A 94 24.89 28.41 61.24
N ASP A 95 24.51 28.97 60.09
CA ASP A 95 23.15 29.42 59.84
C ASP A 95 22.31 28.30 59.20
N THR A 96 21.00 28.49 59.09
CA THR A 96 20.08 27.50 58.49
C THR A 96 20.49 27.12 57.06
N GLY A 97 21.13 28.05 56.34
CA GLY A 97 21.70 27.82 55.00
C GLY A 97 22.87 26.84 54.97
N ASP A 98 23.68 26.74 56.02
CA ASP A 98 24.84 25.86 56.07
C ASP A 98 24.43 24.40 56.29
N TYR A 99 23.42 24.19 57.15
CA TYR A 99 22.78 22.87 57.32
C TYR A 99 22.09 22.41 56.03
N ALA A 100 21.41 23.31 55.33
CA ALA A 100 20.79 23.01 54.04
C ALA A 100 21.82 22.66 52.97
N THR A 101 22.96 23.37 52.93
CA THR A 101 24.05 23.12 51.98
C THR A 101 24.71 21.78 52.24
N LEU A 102 24.94 21.42 53.50
CA LEU A 102 25.46 20.10 53.88
C LEU A 102 24.50 18.98 53.50
N ALA A 103 23.20 19.14 53.78
CA ALA A 103 22.17 18.17 53.41
C ALA A 103 22.06 18.01 51.89
N PHE A 104 22.16 19.11 51.14
CA PHE A 104 22.17 19.09 49.67
C PHE A 104 23.41 18.37 49.12
N CYS A 105 24.59 18.58 49.70
CA CYS A 105 25.80 17.86 49.28
C CYS A 105 25.72 16.37 49.64
N GLY A 106 25.18 16.04 50.82
CA GLY A 106 25.08 14.67 51.32
C GLY A 106 24.02 13.81 50.64
N ILE A 107 22.88 14.38 50.25
CA ILE A 107 21.77 13.68 49.58
C ILE A 107 21.84 13.89 48.06
N GLY A 108 22.05 15.13 47.62
CA GLY A 108 22.11 15.49 46.20
C GLY A 108 23.34 14.94 45.48
N GLY A 109 24.50 14.88 46.15
CA GLY A 109 25.73 14.30 45.59
C GLY A 109 25.55 12.83 45.15
N PRO A 110 25.16 11.91 46.05
CA PRO A 110 24.87 10.52 45.69
C PRO A 110 23.78 10.36 44.64
N LEU A 111 22.67 11.13 44.74
CA LEU A 111 21.58 11.06 43.76
C LEU A 111 22.03 11.46 42.36
N LEU A 112 22.85 12.52 42.24
CA LEU A 112 23.40 12.94 40.95
C LEU A 112 24.39 11.91 40.41
N VAL A 113 25.21 11.28 41.25
CA VAL A 113 26.11 10.20 40.80
C VAL A 113 25.31 9.00 40.28
N ILE A 114 24.28 8.56 41.01
CA ILE A 114 23.39 7.46 40.57
C ILE A 114 22.69 7.83 39.25
N GLY A 115 22.14 9.04 39.15
CA GLY A 115 21.48 9.52 37.94
C GLY A 115 22.43 9.60 36.74
N GLY A 116 23.66 10.08 36.95
CA GLY A 116 24.69 10.15 35.92
C GLY A 116 25.16 8.77 35.45
N LEU A 117 25.32 7.80 36.37
CA LEU A 117 25.64 6.41 36.03
C LEU A 117 24.51 5.75 35.23
N TYR A 118 23.24 5.99 35.63
CA TYR A 118 22.09 5.50 34.88
C TYR A 118 22.02 6.10 33.47
N LEU A 119 22.26 7.40 33.33
CA LEU A 119 22.26 8.10 32.04
C LEU A 119 23.38 7.56 31.14
N ALA A 120 24.57 7.32 31.70
CA ALA A 120 25.69 6.72 30.99
C ALA A 120 25.38 5.28 30.54
N TYR A 121 24.82 4.46 31.43
CA TYR A 121 24.37 3.10 31.11
C TYR A 121 23.31 3.10 30.01
N ALA A 122 22.29 3.97 30.09
CA ALA A 122 21.24 4.06 29.08
C ALA A 122 21.80 4.47 27.71
N ALA A 123 22.70 5.46 27.66
CA ALA A 123 23.31 5.90 26.41
C ALA A 123 24.24 4.84 25.79
N ILE A 124 25.05 4.14 26.60
CA ILE A 124 25.91 3.02 26.14
C ILE A 124 25.04 1.85 25.68
N ARG A 125 24.03 1.46 26.46
CA ARG A 125 23.11 0.38 26.11
C ARG A 125 22.43 0.66 24.77
N ASP A 126 21.91 1.87 24.57
CA ASP A 126 21.19 2.22 23.35
C ASP A 126 22.13 2.32 22.13
N ALA A 127 23.42 2.61 22.33
CA ALA A 127 24.42 2.67 21.26
C ALA A 127 24.99 1.29 20.86
N PHE A 128 25.20 0.38 21.82
CA PHE A 128 25.82 -0.93 21.58
C PHE A 128 24.79 -2.07 21.47
N PHE A 129 23.59 -1.91 22.03
CA PHE A 129 22.49 -2.87 21.92
C PHE A 129 21.27 -2.20 21.27
N PRO A 130 21.31 -1.96 19.94
CA PRO A 130 20.23 -1.29 19.22
C PRO A 130 18.88 -2.00 19.42
N ALA A 131 18.89 -3.31 19.68
CA ALA A 131 17.70 -4.11 19.96
C ALA A 131 16.89 -3.68 21.19
N LYS A 132 17.51 -3.01 22.15
CA LYS A 132 16.83 -2.48 23.35
C LYS A 132 16.50 -0.99 23.25
N SER A 133 16.89 -0.34 22.14
CA SER A 133 16.67 1.09 21.93
C SER A 133 15.18 1.44 21.83
N ALA A 134 14.84 2.67 22.19
CA ALA A 134 13.47 3.17 22.07
C ALA A 134 12.96 3.14 20.62
N LEU A 135 13.86 3.30 19.65
CA LEU A 135 13.56 3.28 18.21
C LEU A 135 13.26 1.86 17.71
N ALA A 136 14.03 0.86 18.12
CA ALA A 136 13.70 -0.54 17.80
C ALA A 136 12.36 -0.97 18.43
N LYS A 137 12.10 -0.54 19.67
CA LYS A 137 10.81 -0.80 20.32
C LYS A 137 9.65 -0.12 19.59
N SER A 138 9.82 1.12 19.10
CA SER A 138 8.77 1.81 18.37
C SER A 138 8.41 1.07 17.08
N ILE A 139 9.41 0.62 16.30
CA ILE A 139 9.18 -0.16 15.07
C ILE A 139 8.47 -1.49 15.38
N ARG A 140 8.97 -2.27 16.34
CA ARG A 140 8.38 -3.58 16.70
C ARG A 140 6.92 -3.45 17.10
N SER A 141 6.62 -2.45 17.92
CA SER A 141 5.26 -2.22 18.40
C SER A 141 4.29 -1.84 17.27
N GLN A 142 4.80 -1.39 16.12
CA GLN A 142 4.00 -1.00 14.97
C GLN A 142 3.69 -2.16 14.03
N LEU A 143 4.35 -3.31 14.18
CA LEU A 143 4.11 -4.50 13.38
C LEU A 143 2.83 -5.24 13.84
N PRO A 144 2.15 -5.98 12.94
CA PRO A 144 0.96 -6.77 13.30
C PRO A 144 1.24 -7.82 14.39
N TYR A 145 2.42 -8.44 14.36
CA TYR A 145 2.86 -9.46 15.32
C TYR A 145 4.17 -9.03 15.99
N PRO A 146 4.11 -8.32 17.15
CA PRO A 146 5.29 -7.78 17.81
C PRO A 146 6.19 -8.87 18.43
N GLU A 147 5.61 -10.01 18.83
CA GLU A 147 6.34 -11.13 19.46
C GLU A 147 7.11 -11.99 18.46
N GLU A 148 6.67 -12.03 17.20
CA GLU A 148 7.34 -12.73 16.08
C GLU A 148 8.22 -11.76 15.25
N ALA A 149 8.47 -10.55 15.76
CA ALA A 149 9.16 -9.52 15.01
C ALA A 149 10.61 -9.95 14.68
N PRO A 150 11.06 -9.70 13.43
CA PRO A 150 12.41 -10.06 13.00
C PRO A 150 13.51 -9.38 13.85
N PRO A 151 14.76 -9.88 13.77
CA PRO A 151 15.88 -9.28 14.45
C PRO A 151 16.05 -7.81 14.06
N VAL A 152 16.65 -7.02 14.94
CA VAL A 152 16.67 -5.55 14.81
C VAL A 152 17.43 -5.05 13.59
N GLU A 153 18.39 -5.83 13.11
CA GLU A 153 19.11 -5.56 11.87
C GLU A 153 18.16 -5.58 10.67
N GLU A 154 17.29 -6.58 10.57
CA GLU A 154 16.28 -6.68 9.51
C GLU A 154 15.19 -5.61 9.65
N LEU A 155 14.78 -5.28 10.88
CA LEU A 155 13.82 -4.20 11.14
C LEU A 155 14.35 -2.84 10.68
N PHE A 156 15.61 -2.54 11.00
CA PHE A 156 16.26 -1.32 10.58
C PHE A 156 16.51 -1.33 9.08
N ALA A 157 16.91 -2.46 8.50
CA ALA A 157 17.10 -2.60 7.06
C ALA A 157 15.81 -2.35 6.28
N MET A 158 14.65 -2.78 6.79
CA MET A 158 13.35 -2.52 6.16
C MET A 158 13.03 -1.02 6.09
N VAL A 159 13.18 -0.31 7.21
CA VAL A 159 12.93 1.15 7.27
C VAL A 159 13.98 1.91 6.45
N ASP A 160 15.24 1.50 6.55
CA ASP A 160 16.34 2.13 5.82
C ASP A 160 16.24 1.88 4.31
N ALA A 161 15.72 0.73 3.87
CA ALA A 161 15.46 0.44 2.46
C ALA A 161 14.36 1.33 1.89
N ASP A 162 13.22 1.46 2.60
CA ASP A 162 12.13 2.35 2.17
C ASP A 162 12.61 3.81 2.08
N LEU A 163 13.37 4.28 3.07
CA LEU A 163 13.91 5.64 3.07
C LEU A 163 15.03 5.85 2.04
N ARG A 164 15.78 4.80 1.69
CA ARG A 164 16.81 4.87 0.64
C ARG A 164 16.18 4.97 -0.75
N GLU A 165 15.06 4.28 -0.99
CA GLU A 165 14.41 4.22 -2.30
C GLU A 165 13.39 5.35 -2.50
N ASN A 166 12.61 5.68 -1.48
CA ASN A 166 11.48 6.61 -1.58
C ASN A 166 11.62 7.84 -0.66
N GLY A 167 12.67 7.90 0.17
CA GLY A 167 12.77 8.87 1.26
C GLY A 167 12.99 10.30 0.80
N ARG A 168 12.10 11.20 1.23
CA ARG A 168 12.30 12.65 1.20
C ARG A 168 12.64 13.18 2.58
N TRP A 169 13.65 14.03 2.66
CA TRP A 169 14.18 14.56 3.91
C TRP A 169 13.74 16.00 4.14
N PHE A 170 13.21 16.26 5.34
CA PHE A 170 12.81 17.58 5.82
C PHE A 170 13.46 17.81 7.18
N GLY A 171 14.61 18.47 7.19
CA GLY A 171 15.41 18.67 8.40
C GLY A 171 15.76 17.32 9.06
N PRO A 172 15.34 17.05 10.30
CA PRO A 172 15.64 15.80 11.00
C PRO A 172 14.72 14.62 10.64
N VAL A 173 13.66 14.83 9.85
CA VAL A 173 12.65 13.80 9.51
C VAL A 173 12.83 13.31 8.08
N GLY A 174 12.86 11.98 7.91
CA GLY A 174 12.79 11.30 6.62
C GLY A 174 11.42 10.67 6.44
N VAL A 175 10.74 10.99 5.34
CA VAL A 175 9.43 10.42 4.98
C VAL A 175 9.60 9.52 3.77
N GLY A 176 9.40 8.22 3.94
CA GLY A 176 9.41 7.20 2.89
C GLY A 176 8.02 6.96 2.30
N ARG A 177 7.82 5.77 1.73
CA ARG A 177 6.50 5.32 1.24
C ARG A 177 5.68 4.66 2.34
N GLU A 178 6.35 3.95 3.24
CA GLU A 178 5.71 3.19 4.31
C GLU A 178 6.05 3.75 5.69
N TRP A 179 7.24 4.34 5.84
CA TRP A 179 7.76 4.75 7.14
C TRP A 179 8.12 6.23 7.20
N VAL A 180 7.88 6.82 8.37
CA VAL A 180 8.36 8.14 8.77
C VAL A 180 9.40 7.96 9.86
N LEU A 181 10.62 8.40 9.62
CA LEU A 181 11.72 8.37 10.57
C LEU A 181 11.99 9.78 11.11
N GLY A 182 11.74 9.98 12.40
CA GLY A 182 12.11 11.16 13.17
C GLY A 182 12.96 10.79 14.39
N ASP A 183 12.56 11.26 15.57
CA ASP A 183 13.10 10.77 16.85
C ASP A 183 12.60 9.36 17.20
N SER A 184 11.44 8.99 16.67
CA SER A 184 10.97 7.61 16.58
C SER A 184 10.50 7.31 15.15
N VAL A 185 10.18 6.05 14.89
CA VAL A 185 9.65 5.60 13.60
C VAL A 185 8.14 5.46 13.71
N ASN A 186 7.40 5.91 12.69
CA ASN A 186 5.95 5.73 12.56
C ASN A 186 5.60 5.18 11.17
N ARG A 187 4.74 4.17 11.11
CA ARG A 187 4.19 3.65 9.86
C ARG A 187 3.09 4.58 9.34
N ILE A 188 3.15 4.94 8.07
CA ILE A 188 2.33 6.01 7.46
C ILE A 188 0.83 5.66 7.52
N ASP A 189 0.47 4.41 7.24
CA ASP A 189 -0.91 3.89 7.29
C ASP A 189 -1.55 3.91 8.70
N ARG A 190 -0.72 3.94 9.75
CA ARG A 190 -1.16 3.98 11.15
C ARG A 190 -1.33 5.39 11.69
N ILE A 191 -0.92 6.42 10.95
CA ILE A 191 -1.04 7.80 11.41
C ILE A 191 -2.52 8.22 11.44
N ARG A 192 -2.94 8.81 12.55
CA ARG A 192 -4.30 9.34 12.79
C ARG A 192 -4.31 10.83 13.04
N GLY A 193 -3.20 11.39 13.50
CA GLY A 193 -3.07 12.82 13.74
C GLY A 193 -1.69 13.35 13.33
N ILE A 194 -1.68 14.48 12.63
CA ILE A 194 -0.48 15.23 12.25
C ILE A 194 -0.64 16.65 12.76
N PHE A 195 0.23 17.05 13.69
CA PHE A 195 0.14 18.35 14.33
C PHE A 195 1.46 19.09 14.33
N VAL A 196 1.40 20.40 14.06
CA VAL A 196 2.55 21.30 14.08
C VAL A 196 2.52 22.15 15.34
N VAL A 197 3.54 22.03 16.18
CA VAL A 197 3.71 22.88 17.37
C VAL A 197 4.76 23.94 17.07
N ASN A 198 4.38 25.19 17.25
CA ASN A 198 5.26 26.34 17.11
C ASN A 198 4.96 27.34 18.23
N GLU A 199 5.50 27.05 19.41
CA GLU A 199 5.25 27.84 20.62
C GLU A 199 6.46 28.69 20.96
N ILE A 200 6.20 29.93 21.39
CA ILE A 200 7.23 30.87 21.82
C ILE A 200 7.05 31.09 23.32
N HIS A 201 7.92 30.51 24.12
CA HIS A 201 7.98 30.74 25.55
C HIS A 201 8.86 31.96 25.84
N GLN A 202 8.30 32.95 26.51
CA GLN A 202 9.05 34.13 26.97
C GLN A 202 9.24 34.04 28.48
N HIS A 203 10.49 33.90 28.92
CA HIS A 203 10.84 34.02 30.33
C HIS A 203 11.34 35.43 30.61
N HIS A 204 10.63 36.14 31.48
CA HIS A 204 11.08 37.41 32.02
C HIS A 204 12.03 37.14 33.16
N THR A 205 13.27 37.61 33.02
CA THR A 205 14.28 37.58 34.09
C THR A 205 14.69 39.01 34.42
N GLN A 206 15.24 39.25 35.61
CA GLN A 206 15.70 40.58 36.05
C GLN A 206 16.77 41.19 35.12
N THR A 207 17.43 40.38 34.29
CA THR A 207 18.48 40.77 33.34
C THR A 207 18.02 40.81 31.88
N GLY A 208 16.75 40.54 31.58
CA GLY A 208 16.18 40.63 30.22
C GLY A 208 15.10 39.59 29.92
N VAL A 209 14.53 39.67 28.71
CA VAL A 209 13.56 38.69 28.18
C VAL A 209 14.31 37.61 27.43
N ARG A 210 14.22 36.36 27.90
CA ARG A 210 14.74 35.19 27.19
C ARG A 210 13.62 34.50 26.44
N THR A 211 13.71 34.48 25.13
CA THR A 211 12.73 33.82 24.25
C THR A 211 13.23 32.43 23.87
N ARG A 212 12.41 31.41 24.11
CA ARG A 212 12.61 30.03 23.63
C ARG A 212 11.50 29.72 22.63
N ARG A 213 11.84 29.12 21.50
CA ARG A 213 10.86 28.71 20.48
C ARG A 213 10.93 27.20 20.33
N ASP A 214 9.83 26.53 20.65
CA ASP A 214 9.69 25.08 20.51
C ASP A 214 8.97 24.81 19.19
N MET A 215 9.68 24.16 18.27
CA MET A 215 9.20 23.80 16.93
C MET A 215 9.18 22.28 16.82
N GLU A 216 8.01 21.67 16.86
CA GLU A 216 7.87 20.21 16.96
C GLU A 216 6.81 19.67 16.01
N LEU A 217 7.11 18.52 15.41
CA LEU A 217 6.13 17.71 14.69
C LEU A 217 5.61 16.65 15.66
N VAL A 218 4.29 16.62 15.83
CA VAL A 218 3.61 15.64 16.68
C VAL A 218 2.80 14.70 15.79
N LEU A 219 3.12 13.41 15.87
CA LEU A 219 2.39 12.35 15.18
C LEU A 219 1.67 11.49 16.21
N ILE A 220 0.40 11.19 15.95
CA ILE A 220 -0.42 10.30 16.77
C ILE A 220 -0.84 9.13 15.90
N ASP A 221 -0.60 7.92 16.37
CA ASP A 221 -0.96 6.68 15.69
C ASP A 221 -2.33 6.14 16.13
N ASP A 222 -2.77 5.06 15.50
CA ASP A 222 -3.99 4.29 15.81
C ASP A 222 -4.00 3.64 17.20
N ARG A 223 -2.85 3.58 17.89
CA ARG A 223 -2.72 3.15 19.29
C ARG A 223 -2.75 4.32 20.25
N TRP A 224 -3.05 5.52 19.74
CA TRP A 224 -3.08 6.77 20.50
C TRP A 224 -1.75 7.07 21.20
N GLN A 225 -0.64 6.64 20.61
CA GLN A 225 0.71 6.95 21.07
C GLN A 225 1.20 8.25 20.46
N ARG A 226 1.69 9.15 21.30
CA ARG A 226 2.23 10.45 20.88
C ARG A 226 3.73 10.34 20.60
N THR A 227 4.11 10.56 19.34
CA THR A 227 5.50 10.78 18.94
C THR A 227 5.75 12.26 18.73
N VAL A 228 6.90 12.74 19.22
CA VAL A 228 7.35 14.13 19.03
C VAL A 228 8.72 14.13 18.37
N THR A 229 8.92 14.99 17.37
CA THR A 229 10.23 15.23 16.76
C THR A 229 10.49 16.73 16.67
N SER A 230 11.62 17.18 17.22
CA SER A 230 11.95 18.61 17.28
C SER A 230 12.70 19.09 16.03
N PHE A 231 12.36 20.28 15.54
CA PHE A 231 12.93 20.92 14.36
C PHE A 231 13.72 22.18 14.71
N LYS A 232 14.72 22.50 13.87
CA LYS A 232 15.51 23.75 13.98
C LYS A 232 14.98 24.86 13.08
N SER A 233 14.15 24.51 12.09
CA SER A 233 13.62 25.40 11.06
C SER A 233 12.11 25.22 10.96
N LEU A 234 11.36 26.32 11.03
CA LEU A 234 9.90 26.31 10.85
C LEU A 234 9.51 25.87 9.44
N LYS A 235 10.28 26.30 8.43
CA LYS A 235 10.03 25.97 7.03
C LYS A 235 10.08 24.47 6.80
N ASP A 236 11.09 23.80 7.38
CA ASP A 236 11.26 22.35 7.24
C ASP A 236 10.16 21.60 7.99
N LEU A 237 9.74 22.10 9.15
CA LEU A 237 8.63 21.54 9.93
C LEU A 237 7.31 21.60 9.14
N GLN A 238 7.00 22.76 8.56
CA GLN A 238 5.79 22.93 7.74
C GLN A 238 5.83 22.07 6.49
N ALA A 239 6.97 22.03 5.78
CA ALA A 239 7.14 21.20 4.59
C ALA A 239 6.97 19.70 4.89
N ALA A 240 7.53 19.22 6.02
CA ALA A 240 7.35 17.84 6.45
C ALA A 240 5.87 17.51 6.71
N ALA A 241 5.18 18.40 7.42
CA ALA A 241 3.80 18.20 7.81
C ALA A 241 2.85 18.27 6.60
N GLU A 242 3.07 19.21 5.66
CA GLU A 242 2.33 19.29 4.40
C GLU A 242 2.54 18.05 3.52
N TYR A 243 3.78 17.55 3.44
CA TYR A 243 4.08 16.35 2.70
C TYR A 243 3.38 15.11 3.29
N LEU A 244 3.37 14.98 4.62
CA LEU A 244 2.63 13.92 5.31
C LEU A 244 1.12 14.05 5.13
N ARG A 245 0.59 15.26 5.09
CA ARG A 245 -0.83 15.52 4.82
C ARG A 245 -1.25 15.06 3.42
N LEU A 246 -0.36 15.13 2.44
CA LEU A 246 -0.62 14.60 1.10
C LEU A 246 -0.64 13.07 1.09
N GLN A 247 0.22 12.43 1.90
CA GLN A 247 0.27 10.98 2.02
C GLN A 247 -0.94 10.42 2.81
N VAL A 248 -1.35 11.08 3.89
CA VAL A 248 -2.46 10.67 4.77
C VAL A 248 -3.44 11.83 5.00
N PRO A 249 -4.25 12.21 3.99
CA PRO A 249 -5.21 13.31 4.10
C PRO A 249 -6.39 12.99 5.02
N GLU A 250 -6.62 11.72 5.36
CA GLU A 250 -7.69 11.28 6.26
C GLU A 250 -7.37 11.56 7.74
N ALA A 251 -6.08 11.76 8.06
CA ALA A 251 -5.60 12.06 9.40
C ALA A 251 -6.09 13.43 9.88
N ALA A 252 -6.33 13.54 11.18
CA ALA A 252 -6.61 14.81 11.82
C ALA A 252 -5.41 15.74 11.67
N TRP A 253 -5.69 17.01 11.38
CA TRP A 253 -4.69 18.05 11.26
C TRP A 253 -4.97 19.16 12.25
N GLY A 254 -3.92 19.70 12.85
CA GLY A 254 -4.03 20.86 13.71
C GLY A 254 -2.70 21.52 14.01
N SER A 255 -2.78 22.58 14.81
CA SER A 255 -1.62 23.34 15.26
C SER A 255 -1.66 23.57 16.77
N ASN A 256 -0.48 23.63 17.38
CA ASN A 256 -0.29 23.88 18.81
C ASN A 256 -1.16 22.95 19.69
N GLY A 257 -1.63 23.40 20.86
CA GLY A 257 -2.35 22.63 21.88
C GLY A 257 -3.51 21.72 21.43
N GLN A 258 -4.00 21.86 20.19
CA GLN A 258 -4.97 20.93 19.56
C GLN A 258 -4.48 19.47 19.56
N ASN A 259 -3.16 19.25 19.57
CA ASN A 259 -2.61 17.89 19.66
C ASN A 259 -2.90 17.22 21.01
N MET A 260 -3.01 17.99 22.10
CA MET A 260 -3.30 17.47 23.43
C MET A 260 -4.76 17.10 23.51
N ASP A 261 -5.64 17.98 23.06
CA ASP A 261 -7.08 17.71 22.99
C ASP A 261 -7.37 16.44 22.19
N PHE A 262 -6.70 16.27 21.04
CA PHE A 262 -6.83 15.06 20.21
C PHE A 262 -6.26 13.81 20.88
N TRP A 263 -5.12 13.92 21.58
CA TRP A 263 -4.50 12.79 22.26
C TRP A 263 -5.30 12.33 23.50
N THR A 264 -5.86 13.28 24.25
CA THR A 264 -6.65 13.02 25.46
C THR A 264 -8.14 12.79 25.19
N MET A 265 -8.54 12.61 23.93
CA MET A 265 -9.92 12.25 23.57
C MET A 265 -10.39 11.02 24.34
N ASP A 266 -11.67 11.01 24.68
CA ASP A 266 -12.33 9.86 25.30
C ASP A 266 -12.51 8.71 24.30
N GLU A 267 -12.73 7.50 24.82
CA GLU A 267 -12.78 6.29 23.98
C GLU A 267 -13.91 6.34 22.94
N SER A 268 -15.06 6.94 23.29
CA SER A 268 -16.17 7.16 22.35
C SER A 268 -15.78 8.06 21.18
N ALA A 269 -15.15 9.21 21.44
CA ALA A 269 -14.72 10.09 20.34
C ALA A 269 -13.63 9.44 19.50
N ARG A 270 -12.76 8.62 20.10
CA ARG A 270 -11.74 7.83 19.37
C ARG A 270 -12.38 6.84 18.40
N GLU A 271 -13.40 6.10 18.84
CA GLU A 271 -14.13 5.16 17.99
C GLU A 271 -14.90 5.87 16.87
N ASP A 272 -15.56 6.99 17.17
CA ASP A 272 -16.24 7.82 16.16
C ASP A 272 -15.26 8.33 15.11
N PHE A 273 -14.08 8.80 15.55
CA PHE A 273 -13.02 9.25 14.67
C PHE A 273 -12.51 8.10 13.79
N GLU A 274 -12.24 6.92 14.34
CA GLU A 274 -11.79 5.74 13.59
C GLU A 274 -12.82 5.29 12.55
N ARG A 275 -14.11 5.31 12.89
CA ARG A 275 -15.20 5.03 11.93
C ARG A 275 -15.17 6.03 10.77
N GLY A 276 -15.07 7.32 11.08
CA GLY A 276 -14.97 8.37 10.06
C GLY A 276 -13.69 8.27 9.22
N PHE A 277 -12.56 7.91 9.83
CA PHE A 277 -11.28 7.71 9.16
C PHE A 277 -11.37 6.59 8.13
N ARG A 278 -11.87 5.41 8.54
CA ARG A 278 -12.06 4.26 7.64
C ARG A 278 -13.02 4.56 6.51
N GLN A 279 -14.09 5.31 6.78
CA GLN A 279 -15.05 5.72 5.76
C GLN A 279 -14.41 6.64 4.71
N ARG A 280 -13.62 7.64 5.13
CA ARG A 280 -12.91 8.54 4.21
C ARG A 280 -11.87 7.78 3.38
N GLN A 281 -11.13 6.87 4.01
CA GLN A 281 -10.14 6.03 3.33
C GLN A 281 -10.80 5.14 2.27
N ALA A 282 -11.90 4.45 2.62
CA ALA A 282 -12.64 3.61 1.67
C ALA A 282 -13.23 4.43 0.50
N LEU A 283 -13.74 5.64 0.77
CA LEU A 283 -14.24 6.54 -0.26
C LEU A 283 -13.13 6.96 -1.23
N ARG A 284 -11.93 7.26 -0.71
CA ARG A 284 -10.78 7.62 -1.53
C ARG A 284 -10.31 6.44 -2.39
N ALA A 285 -10.13 5.26 -1.80
CA ALA A 285 -9.75 4.07 -2.54
C ALA A 285 -10.76 3.74 -3.65
N SER A 286 -12.06 3.88 -3.38
CA SER A 286 -13.12 3.72 -4.39
C SER A 286 -13.06 4.78 -5.50
N LYS A 287 -12.76 6.04 -5.15
CA LYS A 287 -12.56 7.11 -6.13
C LYS A 287 -11.32 6.88 -7.00
N GLU A 288 -10.22 6.42 -6.42
CA GLU A 288 -8.99 6.09 -7.16
C GLU A 288 -9.24 4.92 -8.09
N VAL A 289 -9.85 3.81 -7.63
CA VAL A 289 -10.26 2.69 -8.48
C VAL A 289 -11.23 3.13 -9.59
N ARG A 290 -12.16 4.05 -9.28
CA ARG A 290 -13.07 4.61 -10.28
C ARG A 290 -12.34 5.47 -11.30
N GLN A 291 -11.38 6.29 -10.88
CA GLN A 291 -10.57 7.12 -11.76
C GLN A 291 -9.59 6.29 -12.59
N GLU A 292 -9.01 5.23 -12.03
CA GLU A 292 -8.23 4.22 -12.75
C GLU A 292 -9.09 3.48 -13.77
N ALA A 293 -10.33 3.10 -13.43
CA ALA A 293 -11.27 2.53 -14.39
C ALA A 293 -11.74 3.52 -15.47
N LEU A 294 -11.57 4.82 -15.25
CA LEU A 294 -11.85 5.89 -16.22
C LEU A 294 -10.61 6.29 -17.02
N SER A 295 -9.38 6.00 -16.55
CA SER A 295 -8.11 6.43 -17.14
C SER A 295 -7.31 5.27 -17.78
N GLY A 296 -7.38 4.06 -17.21
CA GLY A 296 -7.19 2.82 -17.94
C GLY A 296 -8.46 2.56 -18.75
N GLY A 297 -8.32 2.46 -20.06
CA GLY A 297 -9.43 2.46 -21.01
C GLY A 297 -10.63 1.60 -20.57
N PRO A 298 -11.86 1.99 -20.96
CA PRO A 298 -13.07 1.28 -20.59
C PRO A 298 -12.97 -0.21 -20.97
N GLN A 299 -13.76 -1.06 -20.31
CA GLN A 299 -13.99 -2.48 -20.60
C GLN A 299 -14.59 -2.73 -22.01
N ASP A 300 -14.10 -2.00 -23.00
CA ASP A 300 -14.48 -1.91 -24.39
C ASP A 300 -13.44 -2.58 -25.28
N MET A 301 -12.49 -3.34 -24.73
CA MET A 301 -11.47 -4.04 -25.51
C MET A 301 -11.45 -5.52 -25.14
N ILE A 302 -11.43 -6.37 -26.15
CA ILE A 302 -11.29 -7.81 -26.03
C ILE A 302 -9.90 -8.16 -26.54
N LEU A 303 -9.09 -8.78 -25.69
CA LEU A 303 -7.80 -9.33 -26.06
C LEU A 303 -7.96 -10.82 -26.35
N ARG A 304 -7.49 -11.25 -27.53
CA ARG A 304 -7.42 -12.65 -27.94
C ARG A 304 -5.98 -13.05 -28.17
N ARG A 305 -5.52 -14.07 -27.45
CA ARG A 305 -4.20 -14.68 -27.68
C ARG A 305 -4.28 -15.74 -28.77
N ARG A 306 -3.17 -16.01 -29.46
CA ARG A 306 -3.09 -17.09 -30.45
C ARG A 306 -3.33 -18.50 -29.86
N GLY A 307 -3.12 -18.67 -28.56
CA GLY A 307 -3.47 -19.89 -27.81
C GLY A 307 -4.96 -20.08 -27.55
N GLY A 308 -5.84 -19.17 -27.98
CA GLY A 308 -7.30 -19.26 -27.81
C GLY A 308 -7.85 -18.67 -26.51
N GLU A 309 -6.98 -18.19 -25.62
CA GLU A 309 -7.37 -17.47 -24.40
C GLU A 309 -7.93 -16.09 -24.76
N VAL A 310 -9.08 -15.73 -24.19
CA VAL A 310 -9.79 -14.47 -24.43
C VAL A 310 -10.08 -13.79 -23.10
N THR A 311 -9.76 -12.49 -22.99
CA THR A 311 -10.05 -11.69 -21.80
C THR A 311 -10.57 -10.31 -22.16
N SER A 312 -11.56 -9.84 -21.40
CA SER A 312 -12.10 -8.47 -21.48
C SER A 312 -11.46 -7.52 -20.46
N ARG A 313 -10.57 -8.03 -19.58
CA ARG A 313 -9.81 -7.24 -18.60
C ARG A 313 -8.47 -6.84 -19.20
N VAL A 314 -8.50 -5.91 -20.16
CA VAL A 314 -7.31 -5.45 -20.87
C VAL A 314 -6.76 -4.19 -20.19
N THR A 315 -5.53 -4.26 -19.68
CA THR A 315 -4.79 -3.10 -19.15
C THR A 315 -3.61 -2.76 -20.06
N ALA A 316 -3.11 -1.51 -19.98
CA ALA A 316 -1.91 -1.10 -20.73
C ALA A 316 -0.68 -1.93 -20.36
N SER A 317 -0.50 -2.24 -19.07
CA SER A 317 0.59 -3.10 -18.59
C SER A 317 0.53 -4.52 -19.14
N LEU A 318 -0.68 -5.10 -19.24
CA LEU A 318 -0.86 -6.44 -19.81
C LEU A 318 -0.47 -6.47 -21.30
N VAL A 319 -0.81 -5.43 -22.05
CA VAL A 319 -0.47 -5.35 -23.49
C VAL A 319 1.03 -5.13 -23.69
N GLU A 320 1.69 -4.34 -22.82
CA GLU A 320 3.14 -4.18 -22.85
C GLU A 320 3.87 -5.50 -22.56
N GLU A 321 3.45 -6.22 -21.51
CA GLU A 321 4.02 -7.52 -21.15
C GLU A 321 3.85 -8.57 -22.26
N LEU A 322 2.71 -8.55 -22.96
CA LEU A 322 2.46 -9.45 -24.10
C LEU A 322 3.30 -9.10 -25.31
N LEU A 323 3.53 -7.81 -25.58
CA LEU A 323 4.42 -7.37 -26.64
C LEU A 323 5.85 -7.86 -26.38
N ASP A 324 6.33 -7.76 -25.14
CA ASP A 324 7.65 -8.24 -24.75
C ASP A 324 7.76 -9.77 -24.90
N ARG A 325 6.76 -10.52 -24.43
CA ARG A 325 6.70 -11.98 -24.63
C ARG A 325 6.65 -12.39 -26.10
N CYS A 326 6.03 -11.59 -26.95
CA CYS A 326 6.01 -11.83 -28.38
C CYS A 326 7.40 -11.60 -29.00
N LEU A 327 8.08 -10.52 -28.62
CA LEU A 327 9.44 -10.21 -29.10
C LEU A 327 10.47 -11.25 -28.62
N ASP A 328 10.28 -11.81 -27.43
CA ASP A 328 11.09 -12.90 -26.88
C ASP A 328 10.79 -14.27 -27.52
N GLY A 329 9.81 -14.34 -28.42
CA GLY A 329 9.41 -15.56 -29.14
C GLY A 329 8.58 -16.55 -28.31
N ALA A 330 8.14 -16.17 -27.11
CA ALA A 330 7.29 -17.00 -26.26
C ALA A 330 5.83 -17.05 -26.74
N GLU A 331 5.35 -15.98 -27.39
CA GLU A 331 4.03 -15.91 -28.03
C GLU A 331 4.15 -15.45 -29.49
N SER A 332 3.34 -16.00 -30.40
CA SER A 332 3.41 -15.67 -31.83
C SER A 332 2.69 -14.36 -32.21
N GLY A 333 1.93 -13.79 -31.27
CA GLY A 333 1.12 -12.59 -31.48
C GLY A 333 -0.22 -12.62 -30.75
N PHE A 334 -0.93 -11.49 -30.78
CA PHE A 334 -2.22 -11.30 -30.13
C PHE A 334 -3.10 -10.30 -30.91
N GLU A 335 -4.40 -10.32 -30.65
CA GLU A 335 -5.39 -9.45 -31.29
C GLU A 335 -6.13 -8.61 -30.24
N LEU A 336 -6.36 -7.34 -30.56
CA LEU A 336 -7.17 -6.41 -29.79
C LEU A 336 -8.42 -6.00 -30.59
N THR A 337 -9.58 -6.41 -30.12
CA THR A 337 -10.88 -6.09 -30.73
C THR A 337 -11.67 -5.11 -29.85
N PRO A 338 -11.95 -3.88 -30.32
CA PRO A 338 -12.84 -2.98 -29.60
C PRO A 338 -14.31 -3.46 -29.65
N THR A 339 -15.05 -3.30 -28.56
CA THR A 339 -16.48 -3.65 -28.45
C THR A 339 -17.37 -2.77 -29.34
N ARG A 340 -16.87 -1.58 -29.71
CA ARG A 340 -17.48 -0.69 -30.69
C ARG A 340 -16.46 -0.39 -31.79
N PRO A 341 -16.79 -0.61 -33.07
CA PRO A 341 -15.89 -0.31 -34.16
C PRO A 341 -15.44 1.16 -34.13
N LEU A 342 -14.17 1.41 -34.48
CA LEU A 342 -13.60 2.76 -34.53
C LEU A 342 -13.72 3.30 -35.95
N GLU A 343 -14.07 4.57 -36.09
CA GLU A 343 -14.14 5.24 -37.39
C GLU A 343 -12.89 6.10 -37.60
N ALA A 344 -12.19 5.87 -38.71
CA ALA A 344 -10.99 6.61 -39.06
C ALA A 344 -10.96 6.90 -40.56
N GLN A 345 -10.86 8.17 -40.96
CA GLN A 345 -10.75 8.59 -42.36
C GLN A 345 -11.85 7.97 -43.28
N GLY A 346 -13.08 7.81 -42.78
CA GLY A 346 -14.20 7.22 -43.51
C GLY A 346 -14.16 5.69 -43.64
N ARG A 347 -13.35 5.01 -42.81
CA ARG A 347 -13.27 3.55 -42.72
C ARG A 347 -13.56 3.08 -41.29
N THR A 348 -14.37 2.03 -41.19
CA THR A 348 -14.67 1.34 -39.94
C THR A 348 -13.60 0.29 -39.66
N LEU A 349 -12.87 0.47 -38.56
CA LEU A 349 -11.81 -0.41 -38.07
C LEU A 349 -12.39 -1.43 -37.07
N ARG A 350 -12.07 -2.72 -37.23
CA ARG A 350 -12.66 -3.81 -36.44
C ARG A 350 -11.74 -4.43 -35.42
N SER A 351 -10.50 -4.71 -35.79
CA SER A 351 -9.52 -5.33 -34.89
C SER A 351 -8.11 -4.92 -35.29
N LEU A 352 -7.22 -4.98 -34.30
CA LEU A 352 -5.80 -4.74 -34.46
C LEU A 352 -5.05 -6.01 -34.03
N ASP A 353 -4.46 -6.68 -35.01
CA ASP A 353 -3.61 -7.85 -34.85
C ASP A 353 -2.14 -7.43 -34.76
N CYS A 354 -1.43 -8.02 -33.80
CA CYS A 354 -0.01 -7.82 -33.56
C CYS A 354 0.72 -9.15 -33.81
N LEU A 355 1.62 -9.18 -34.78
CA LEU A 355 2.39 -10.36 -35.19
C LEU A 355 3.87 -10.04 -35.23
N VAL A 356 4.72 -10.97 -34.78
CA VAL A 356 6.17 -10.78 -34.85
C VAL A 356 6.70 -11.29 -36.18
N GLN A 357 7.55 -10.50 -36.84
CA GLN A 357 8.24 -10.88 -38.07
C GLN A 357 9.66 -11.38 -37.76
N GLU A 358 10.17 -12.22 -38.65
CA GLU A 358 11.58 -12.62 -38.66
C GLU A 358 12.46 -11.36 -38.76
N GLY A 359 13.28 -11.11 -37.73
CA GLY A 359 14.12 -9.90 -37.62
C GLY A 359 13.74 -8.91 -36.52
N GLY A 360 12.84 -9.27 -35.60
CA GLY A 360 12.55 -8.47 -34.39
C GLY A 360 11.67 -7.23 -34.64
N LYS A 361 11.10 -7.10 -35.84
CA LYS A 361 10.07 -6.10 -36.16
C LYS A 361 8.68 -6.68 -35.92
N VAL A 362 7.73 -5.80 -35.59
CA VAL A 362 6.35 -6.19 -35.30
C VAL A 362 5.46 -5.72 -36.44
N LEU A 363 4.74 -6.66 -37.05
CA LEU A 363 3.70 -6.41 -38.03
C LEU A 363 2.37 -6.16 -37.32
N LEU A 364 1.86 -4.94 -37.48
CA LEU A 364 0.50 -4.57 -37.14
C LEU A 364 -0.41 -4.80 -38.34
N LEU A 365 -1.51 -5.51 -38.14
CA LEU A 365 -2.55 -5.74 -39.13
C LEU A 365 -3.86 -5.17 -38.59
N LEU A 366 -4.45 -4.23 -39.31
CA LEU A 366 -5.68 -3.56 -38.95
C LEU A 366 -6.80 -4.03 -39.88
N GLU A 367 -7.75 -4.81 -39.35
CA GLU A 367 -8.87 -5.33 -40.14
C GLU A 367 -9.95 -4.25 -40.36
N LEU A 368 -10.38 -4.09 -41.61
CA LEU A 368 -11.43 -3.16 -42.00
C LEU A 368 -12.79 -3.88 -42.06
N ALA A 369 -13.87 -3.16 -41.76
CA ALA A 369 -15.21 -3.69 -41.98
C ALA A 369 -15.46 -3.90 -43.50
N PRO A 370 -16.00 -5.06 -43.91
CA PRO A 370 -16.28 -5.31 -45.32
C PRO A 370 -17.38 -4.38 -45.81
N ARG A 371 -17.16 -3.74 -46.95
CA ARG A 371 -18.19 -2.99 -47.68
C ARG A 371 -18.97 -3.96 -48.59
N PRO A 372 -20.26 -3.70 -48.87
CA PRO A 372 -21.04 -4.56 -49.75
C PRO A 372 -20.36 -4.65 -51.13
N GLY A 373 -19.88 -5.84 -51.49
CA GLY A 373 -19.18 -6.11 -52.75
C GLY A 373 -17.64 -6.08 -52.70
N GLU A 374 -17.01 -5.83 -51.55
CA GLU A 374 -15.53 -5.84 -51.39
C GLU A 374 -15.03 -7.05 -50.58
N GLU A 375 -13.88 -7.61 -50.96
CA GLU A 375 -13.16 -8.65 -50.22
C GLU A 375 -12.68 -8.15 -48.83
N ASN A 376 -12.32 -9.05 -47.90
CA ASN A 376 -11.77 -8.65 -46.60
C ASN A 376 -10.40 -7.96 -46.79
N LEU A 377 -10.35 -6.65 -46.54
CA LEU A 377 -9.15 -5.83 -46.63
C LEU A 377 -8.57 -5.58 -45.24
N ALA A 378 -7.24 -5.66 -45.13
CA ALA A 378 -6.50 -5.26 -43.94
C ALA A 378 -5.43 -4.23 -44.32
N LEU A 379 -5.15 -3.31 -43.40
CA LEU A 379 -4.02 -2.40 -43.49
C LEU A 379 -2.87 -3.00 -42.70
N ALA A 380 -1.69 -3.10 -43.31
CA ALA A 380 -0.52 -3.70 -42.71
C ALA A 380 0.58 -2.65 -42.51
N ARG A 381 1.21 -2.63 -41.33
CA ARG A 381 2.38 -1.77 -41.06
C ARG A 381 3.41 -2.54 -40.23
N SER A 382 4.66 -2.54 -40.67
CA SER A 382 5.79 -3.06 -39.89
C SER A 382 6.39 -1.91 -39.08
N ALA A 383 6.53 -2.09 -37.77
CA ALA A 383 6.98 -1.08 -36.82
C ALA A 383 7.97 -1.67 -35.80
N ASP A 384 8.75 -0.80 -35.15
CA ASP A 384 9.62 -1.19 -34.04
C ASP A 384 8.84 -1.27 -32.71
N ARG A 385 9.45 -1.82 -31.64
CA ARG A 385 8.79 -1.98 -30.33
C ARG A 385 8.15 -0.68 -29.84
N ARG A 386 8.84 0.45 -30.00
CA ARG A 386 8.41 1.75 -29.46
C ARG A 386 7.21 2.30 -30.21
N GLU A 387 7.23 2.23 -31.53
CA GLU A 387 6.12 2.62 -32.40
C GLU A 387 4.92 1.69 -32.21
N THR A 388 5.14 0.37 -32.13
CA THR A 388 4.08 -0.60 -31.87
C THR A 388 3.39 -0.33 -30.54
N LEU A 389 4.15 -0.12 -29.46
CA LEU A 389 3.59 0.18 -28.14
C LEU A 389 2.80 1.50 -28.15
N ALA A 390 3.26 2.51 -28.90
CA ALA A 390 2.53 3.76 -29.05
C ALA A 390 1.18 3.56 -29.75
N VAL A 391 1.14 2.79 -30.84
CA VAL A 391 -0.11 2.47 -31.56
C VAL A 391 -1.04 1.63 -30.69
N LEU A 392 -0.53 0.62 -29.98
CA LEU A 392 -1.33 -0.21 -29.08
C LEU A 392 -1.91 0.62 -27.91
N THR A 393 -1.12 1.53 -27.35
CA THR A 393 -1.57 2.40 -26.26
C THR A 393 -2.64 3.38 -26.74
N ALA A 394 -2.49 3.94 -27.94
CA ALA A 394 -3.52 4.78 -28.57
C ALA A 394 -4.80 3.98 -28.86
N TRP A 395 -4.66 2.74 -29.35
CA TRP A 395 -5.77 1.82 -29.60
C TRP A 395 -6.57 1.52 -28.34
N LEU A 396 -5.90 1.27 -27.20
CA LEU A 396 -6.54 1.09 -25.88
C LEU A 396 -7.30 2.33 -25.41
N ARG A 397 -6.90 3.53 -25.85
CA ARG A 397 -7.60 4.79 -25.60
C ARG A 397 -8.71 5.09 -26.61
N ARG A 398 -8.97 4.17 -27.56
CA ARG A 398 -9.92 4.33 -28.67
C ARG A 398 -9.54 5.44 -29.64
N GLU A 399 -8.26 5.80 -29.69
CA GLU A 399 -7.72 6.73 -30.68
C GLU A 399 -7.31 5.93 -31.91
N ALA A 400 -7.87 6.28 -33.07
CA ALA A 400 -7.52 5.61 -34.32
C ALA A 400 -6.08 5.98 -34.73
N PRO A 401 -5.26 5.01 -35.16
CA PRO A 401 -3.92 5.30 -35.64
C PRO A 401 -3.99 6.14 -36.92
N ASP A 402 -2.98 6.98 -37.14
CA ASP A 402 -2.79 7.60 -38.44
C ASP A 402 -2.54 6.51 -39.49
N LEU A 403 -3.39 6.49 -40.53
CA LEU A 403 -3.34 5.51 -41.61
C LEU A 403 -2.28 5.87 -42.66
N GLY A 404 -1.59 7.01 -42.52
CA GLY A 404 -0.41 7.35 -43.30
C GLY A 404 0.70 6.28 -43.16
N GLY A 405 1.11 5.68 -44.28
CA GLY A 405 2.18 4.67 -44.31
C GLY A 405 1.74 3.22 -44.01
N TRP A 406 0.43 2.94 -44.00
CA TRP A 406 -0.08 1.57 -43.94
C TRP A 406 -0.36 1.03 -45.34
N ASP A 407 0.13 -0.18 -45.62
CA ASP A 407 -0.05 -0.83 -46.91
C ASP A 407 -1.37 -1.62 -46.94
N LEU A 408 -2.19 -1.37 -47.95
CA LEU A 408 -3.42 -2.14 -48.17
C LEU A 408 -3.06 -3.56 -48.64
N ARG A 409 -3.45 -4.57 -47.86
CA ARG A 409 -3.29 -5.98 -48.22
C ARG A 409 -4.64 -6.67 -48.30
N ARG A 410 -4.80 -7.53 -49.31
CA ARG A 410 -5.91 -8.48 -49.33
C ARG A 410 -5.61 -9.61 -48.37
N LEU A 411 -6.55 -9.91 -47.49
CA LEU A 411 -6.48 -11.13 -46.69
C LEU A 411 -6.84 -12.30 -47.62
N TYR A 412 -5.85 -12.88 -48.31
CA TYR A 412 -6.03 -14.20 -48.91
C TYR A 412 -6.32 -15.18 -47.77
N GLN A 413 -7.39 -15.97 -47.92
CA GLN A 413 -7.72 -17.09 -47.03
C GLN A 413 -6.55 -18.10 -47.06
N ALA A 414 -5.54 -17.88 -46.21
CA ALA A 414 -4.54 -18.87 -45.91
C ALA A 414 -5.19 -19.87 -44.95
N SER A 415 -5.74 -20.93 -45.54
CA SER A 415 -6.31 -22.12 -44.90
C SER A 415 -7.49 -21.86 -43.97
N GLU A 416 -8.40 -22.82 -43.93
CA GLU A 416 -9.34 -23.03 -42.84
C GLU A 416 -8.58 -23.27 -41.52
N PHE A 417 -7.90 -22.25 -41.01
CA PHE A 417 -7.79 -22.13 -39.56
C PHE A 417 -9.19 -21.79 -39.14
N THR A 418 -9.88 -22.80 -38.62
CA THR A 418 -11.15 -22.70 -37.92
C THR A 418 -11.23 -21.33 -37.29
N ARG A 419 -11.90 -20.39 -37.98
CA ARG A 419 -12.67 -19.40 -37.25
C ARG A 419 -13.48 -20.32 -36.35
N PRO A 420 -13.39 -20.22 -35.02
CA PRO A 420 -14.65 -20.26 -34.33
C PRO A 420 -15.38 -19.06 -34.97
N GLN A 421 -16.10 -19.32 -36.08
CA GLN A 421 -17.48 -18.89 -36.18
C GLN A 421 -17.92 -19.09 -34.75
N PRO A 422 -18.30 -18.03 -33.99
CA PRO A 422 -18.79 -18.27 -32.66
C PRO A 422 -19.77 -19.39 -32.88
N ARG A 423 -19.42 -20.59 -32.40
CA ARG A 423 -20.41 -21.59 -32.15
C ARG A 423 -21.20 -20.79 -31.16
N GLN A 424 -22.26 -20.17 -31.67
CA GLN A 424 -23.34 -19.73 -30.85
C GLN A 424 -23.69 -21.05 -30.20
N SER A 425 -23.07 -21.33 -29.05
CA SER A 425 -23.68 -22.10 -28.02
C SER A 425 -24.91 -21.26 -27.75
N HIS A 426 -25.95 -21.48 -28.57
CA HIS A 426 -27.29 -20.97 -28.32
C HIS A 426 -27.85 -21.65 -27.06
N ALA A 427 -27.03 -22.43 -26.35
CA ALA A 427 -27.23 -22.89 -25.01
C ALA A 427 -27.18 -21.67 -24.09
N ARG A 428 -28.33 -21.30 -23.55
CA ARG A 428 -28.45 -20.21 -22.59
C ARG A 428 -29.23 -20.70 -21.38
N LEU A 429 -28.65 -20.51 -20.19
CA LEU A 429 -29.33 -20.68 -18.92
C LEU A 429 -29.45 -19.29 -18.29
N SER A 430 -30.67 -18.80 -18.12
CA SER A 430 -30.95 -17.50 -17.49
C SER A 430 -31.66 -17.75 -16.17
N LEU A 431 -31.15 -17.18 -15.10
CA LEU A 431 -31.68 -17.31 -13.74
C LEU A 431 -32.11 -15.92 -13.26
N VAL A 432 -33.27 -15.81 -12.64
CA VAL A 432 -33.70 -14.58 -11.96
C VAL A 432 -33.95 -14.92 -10.51
N CYS A 433 -33.19 -14.30 -9.61
CA CYS A 433 -33.32 -14.48 -8.17
C CYS A 433 -34.60 -13.79 -7.65
N ALA A 434 -35.10 -14.22 -6.49
CA ALA A 434 -36.22 -13.55 -5.83
C ALA A 434 -35.96 -12.07 -5.49
N SER A 435 -34.68 -11.65 -5.44
CA SER A 435 -34.25 -10.26 -5.28
C SER A 435 -34.36 -9.40 -6.55
N GLY A 436 -34.67 -10.01 -7.70
CA GLY A 436 -34.72 -9.35 -9.01
C GLY A 436 -33.38 -9.30 -9.76
N ALA A 437 -32.31 -9.84 -9.18
CA ALA A 437 -31.03 -10.00 -9.89
C ALA A 437 -31.16 -11.06 -11.00
N ALA A 438 -30.62 -10.78 -12.19
CA ALA A 438 -30.65 -11.68 -13.34
C ALA A 438 -29.24 -12.13 -13.73
N GLU A 439 -29.04 -13.43 -13.83
CA GLU A 439 -27.78 -14.08 -14.20
C GLU A 439 -27.98 -14.83 -15.52
N ASN A 440 -27.00 -14.73 -16.44
CA ASN A 440 -27.07 -15.39 -17.74
C ASN A 440 -25.78 -16.16 -18.00
N HIS A 441 -25.90 -17.46 -18.23
CA HIS A 441 -24.80 -18.37 -18.48
C HIS A 441 -24.89 -18.92 -19.91
N THR A 442 -23.81 -18.79 -20.67
CA THR A 442 -23.65 -19.31 -22.03
C THR A 442 -22.81 -20.59 -22.09
N ASN A 443 -22.17 -20.94 -20.97
CA ASN A 443 -21.47 -22.20 -20.74
C ASN A 443 -21.91 -22.72 -19.37
N PHE A 444 -22.61 -23.86 -19.35
CA PHE A 444 -23.17 -24.47 -18.15
C PHE A 444 -23.19 -25.99 -18.30
N THR A 445 -23.05 -26.68 -17.17
CA THR A 445 -23.03 -28.13 -17.05
C THR A 445 -24.41 -28.69 -16.68
N GLU A 446 -24.54 -30.01 -16.60
CA GLU A 446 -25.78 -30.62 -16.07
C GLU A 446 -25.98 -30.34 -14.57
N GLU A 447 -24.89 -30.19 -13.83
CA GLU A 447 -24.90 -29.87 -12.40
C GLU A 447 -25.48 -28.46 -12.18
N ASP A 448 -25.13 -27.50 -13.05
CA ASP A 448 -25.68 -26.14 -12.99
C ASP A 448 -27.20 -26.10 -13.23
N ILE A 449 -27.73 -26.98 -14.10
CA ILE A 449 -29.18 -27.11 -14.31
C ILE A 449 -29.86 -27.73 -13.08
N GLN A 450 -29.21 -28.70 -12.44
CA GLN A 450 -29.71 -29.32 -11.21
C GLN A 450 -29.79 -28.30 -10.07
N VAL A 451 -28.74 -27.49 -9.88
CA VAL A 451 -28.72 -26.41 -8.90
C VAL A 451 -29.79 -25.35 -9.20
N ALA A 452 -29.99 -24.99 -10.46
CA ALA A 452 -31.06 -24.07 -10.86
C ALA A 452 -32.46 -24.66 -10.55
N ALA A 453 -32.65 -25.97 -10.77
CA ALA A 453 -33.91 -26.65 -10.47
C ALA A 453 -34.18 -26.74 -8.96
N GLU A 454 -33.15 -27.02 -8.15
CA GLU A 454 -33.23 -26.98 -6.68
C GLU A 454 -33.54 -25.57 -6.17
N GLY A 455 -32.91 -24.55 -6.75
CA GLY A 455 -33.17 -23.16 -6.39
C GLY A 455 -34.60 -22.69 -6.72
N ILE A 456 -35.32 -23.33 -7.65
CA ILE A 456 -36.76 -23.10 -7.87
C ILE A 456 -37.61 -23.74 -6.77
N VAL A 457 -37.20 -24.91 -6.26
CA VAL A 457 -37.90 -25.60 -5.16
C VAL A 457 -37.70 -24.85 -3.84
N ASP A 458 -36.50 -24.35 -3.60
CA ASP A 458 -36.11 -23.66 -2.38
C ASP A 458 -36.50 -22.16 -2.38
N GLY A 459 -37.01 -21.66 -3.51
CA GLY A 459 -37.47 -20.27 -3.66
C GLY A 459 -36.35 -19.24 -3.85
N THR A 460 -35.12 -19.69 -4.10
CA THR A 460 -33.95 -18.84 -4.42
C THR A 460 -34.15 -18.16 -5.78
N TYR A 461 -34.65 -18.91 -6.76
CA TYR A 461 -34.92 -18.41 -8.11
C TYR A 461 -36.42 -18.24 -8.33
N GLN A 462 -36.80 -17.09 -8.89
CA GLN A 462 -38.15 -16.80 -9.38
C GLN A 462 -38.36 -17.25 -10.83
N LEU A 463 -37.31 -17.27 -11.65
CA LEU A 463 -37.41 -17.69 -13.05
C LEU A 463 -36.14 -18.40 -13.48
N VAL A 464 -36.32 -19.51 -14.19
CA VAL A 464 -35.26 -20.26 -14.88
C VAL A 464 -35.66 -20.43 -16.34
N ASP A 465 -34.84 -19.92 -17.26
CA ASP A 465 -35.02 -20.05 -18.71
C ASP A 465 -33.84 -20.81 -19.29
N LEU A 466 -34.12 -21.99 -19.84
CA LEU A 466 -33.14 -22.87 -20.46
C LEU A 466 -33.44 -23.01 -21.95
N THR A 467 -32.49 -22.58 -22.77
CA THR A 467 -32.50 -22.76 -24.22
C THR A 467 -31.34 -23.67 -24.60
N ARG A 468 -31.56 -24.67 -25.48
CA ARG A 468 -30.52 -25.47 -26.14
C ARG A 468 -30.78 -25.52 -27.66
N PRO A 469 -29.74 -25.32 -28.50
CA PRO A 469 -29.88 -25.35 -29.96
C PRO A 469 -30.15 -26.76 -30.48
N GLU A 470 -29.51 -27.75 -29.89
CA GLU A 470 -29.67 -29.15 -30.26
C GLU A 470 -31.11 -29.57 -29.97
N GLY A 471 -31.89 -29.77 -31.03
CA GLY A 471 -33.30 -30.15 -30.96
C GLY A 471 -34.31 -29.01 -30.77
N TYR A 472 -33.90 -27.73 -30.86
CA TYR A 472 -34.77 -26.56 -30.59
C TYR A 472 -35.47 -26.64 -29.22
N LEU A 473 -34.74 -27.09 -28.21
CA LEU A 473 -35.27 -27.29 -26.87
C LEU A 473 -35.31 -25.97 -26.12
N TRP A 474 -36.49 -25.56 -25.69
CA TRP A 474 -36.71 -24.39 -24.86
C TRP A 474 -37.67 -24.74 -23.74
N ILE A 475 -37.27 -24.45 -22.51
CA ILE A 475 -38.10 -24.58 -21.32
C ILE A 475 -37.88 -23.39 -20.40
N ARG A 476 -38.97 -22.81 -19.91
CA ARG A 476 -38.98 -21.74 -18.92
C ARG A 476 -39.86 -22.16 -17.76
N VAL A 477 -39.34 -22.00 -16.55
CA VAL A 477 -40.07 -22.22 -15.30
C VAL A 477 -40.09 -20.93 -14.52
N THR A 478 -41.30 -20.47 -14.21
CA THR A 478 -41.54 -19.31 -13.37
C THR A 478 -42.16 -19.78 -12.07
N ALA A 479 -41.52 -19.45 -10.94
CA ALA A 479 -42.02 -19.76 -9.61
C ALA A 479 -43.38 -19.09 -9.37
N GLY A 480 -44.22 -19.76 -8.59
CA GLY A 480 -45.51 -19.23 -8.18
C GLY A 480 -45.36 -18.05 -7.22
N ASP A 481 -46.37 -17.18 -7.17
CA ASP A 481 -46.43 -16.09 -6.20
C ASP A 481 -47.18 -16.50 -4.91
N ARG A 482 -47.37 -15.57 -3.98
CA ARG A 482 -48.09 -15.85 -2.72
C ARG A 482 -49.57 -16.25 -2.91
N SER A 483 -50.14 -16.08 -4.12
CA SER A 483 -51.54 -16.39 -4.43
C SER A 483 -51.72 -17.75 -5.12
N ASP A 484 -50.72 -18.22 -5.86
CA ASP A 484 -50.69 -19.56 -6.47
C ASP A 484 -49.26 -20.12 -6.37
N ALA A 485 -49.05 -21.06 -5.43
CA ALA A 485 -47.74 -21.67 -5.17
C ALA A 485 -47.25 -22.59 -6.31
N ARG A 486 -48.07 -22.84 -7.33
CA ARG A 486 -47.68 -23.68 -8.48
C ARG A 486 -46.79 -22.89 -9.43
N CYS A 487 -45.74 -23.54 -9.91
CA CYS A 487 -44.87 -22.98 -10.94
C CYS A 487 -45.55 -23.03 -12.30
N THR A 488 -45.37 -21.98 -13.08
CA THR A 488 -45.79 -21.94 -14.49
C THR A 488 -44.64 -22.46 -15.33
N VAL A 489 -44.90 -23.52 -16.10
CA VAL A 489 -43.90 -24.16 -16.97
C VAL A 489 -44.31 -23.95 -18.41
N GLU A 490 -43.42 -23.36 -19.19
CA GLU A 490 -43.55 -23.14 -20.62
C GLU A 490 -42.48 -23.97 -21.33
N ALA A 491 -42.87 -24.76 -22.33
CA ALA A 491 -41.92 -25.59 -23.07
C ALA A 491 -42.28 -25.65 -24.57
N ALA A 492 -41.25 -25.71 -25.42
CA ALA A 492 -41.41 -25.96 -26.85
C ALA A 492 -41.54 -27.47 -27.13
N ARG A 493 -42.30 -27.87 -28.14
CA ARG A 493 -42.32 -29.29 -28.57
C ARG A 493 -41.32 -29.52 -29.70
N PRO A 494 -40.26 -30.31 -29.51
CA PRO A 494 -39.32 -30.64 -30.57
C PRO A 494 -39.96 -31.61 -31.59
N GLY A 495 -39.71 -31.42 -32.89
CA GLY A 495 -40.05 -32.38 -33.95
C GLY A 495 -41.34 -32.15 -34.75
N GLY A 496 -42.07 -31.04 -34.55
CA GLY A 496 -43.19 -30.64 -35.42
C GLY A 496 -42.75 -29.75 -36.60
N PRO A 497 -43.54 -29.64 -37.69
CA PRO A 497 -43.24 -28.76 -38.82
C PRO A 497 -43.21 -27.26 -38.43
N ASN A 498 -43.81 -26.90 -37.29
CA ASN A 498 -43.77 -25.56 -36.68
C ASN A 498 -43.37 -25.68 -35.20
N LEU A 499 -42.67 -24.68 -34.64
CA LEU A 499 -42.40 -24.59 -33.20
C LEU A 499 -43.71 -24.36 -32.44
N GLU A 500 -44.17 -25.37 -31.72
CA GLU A 500 -45.37 -25.29 -30.86
C GLU A 500 -44.96 -25.06 -29.41
N PHE A 501 -45.53 -24.03 -28.78
CA PHE A 501 -45.29 -23.69 -27.38
C PHE A 501 -46.47 -24.15 -26.53
N TYR A 502 -46.17 -24.77 -25.40
CA TYR A 502 -47.17 -25.22 -24.44
C TYR A 502 -46.89 -24.62 -23.07
N ILE A 503 -47.96 -24.34 -22.33
CA ILE A 503 -47.91 -23.81 -20.98
C ILE A 503 -48.76 -24.68 -20.06
N THR A 504 -48.26 -24.95 -18.86
CA THR A 504 -49.04 -25.59 -17.80
C THR A 504 -48.63 -25.06 -16.42
N LYS A 505 -49.41 -25.38 -15.40
CA LYS A 505 -49.09 -25.08 -13.99
C LYS A 505 -48.92 -26.39 -13.24
N MET A 506 -47.78 -26.54 -12.56
CA MET A 506 -47.46 -27.74 -11.81
C MET A 506 -46.73 -27.42 -10.50
N PRO A 507 -46.69 -28.33 -9.52
CA PRO A 507 -45.96 -28.12 -8.27
C PRO A 507 -44.45 -27.88 -8.50
N PRO A 508 -43.75 -27.15 -7.61
CA PRO A 508 -42.32 -26.84 -7.77
C PRO A 508 -41.42 -28.06 -7.97
N ARG A 509 -41.68 -29.15 -7.26
CA ARG A 509 -40.92 -30.41 -7.41
C ARG A 509 -41.09 -31.04 -8.79
N GLU A 510 -42.29 -30.95 -9.35
CA GLU A 510 -42.58 -31.46 -10.69
C GLU A 510 -41.94 -30.54 -11.75
N ALA A 511 -42.02 -29.22 -11.57
CA ALA A 511 -41.36 -28.25 -12.46
C ALA A 511 -39.83 -28.41 -12.49
N ALA A 512 -39.20 -28.68 -11.33
CA ALA A 512 -37.78 -28.99 -11.23
C ALA A 512 -37.41 -30.30 -11.95
N ALA A 513 -38.26 -31.33 -11.86
CA ALA A 513 -38.08 -32.56 -12.63
C ALA A 513 -38.18 -32.32 -14.14
N TRP A 514 -39.06 -31.42 -14.58
CA TRP A 514 -39.14 -31.00 -15.98
C TRP A 514 -37.88 -30.26 -16.45
N LEU A 515 -37.31 -29.33 -15.66
CA LEU A 515 -36.07 -28.63 -16.01
C LEU A 515 -34.88 -29.57 -16.26
N THR A 516 -34.78 -30.65 -15.49
CA THR A 516 -33.65 -31.60 -15.54
C THR A 516 -33.91 -32.75 -16.52
N GLY A 517 -35.16 -33.17 -16.69
CA GLY A 517 -35.53 -34.30 -17.53
C GLY A 517 -35.88 -33.93 -18.98
N TYR A 518 -36.39 -32.73 -19.24
CA TYR A 518 -36.78 -32.30 -20.59
C TYR A 518 -35.59 -32.20 -21.55
N PRO A 519 -34.41 -31.65 -21.15
CA PRO A 519 -33.21 -31.69 -22.00
C PRO A 519 -32.72 -33.10 -22.34
N ARG A 520 -33.08 -34.10 -21.54
CA ARG A 520 -32.75 -35.52 -21.72
C ARG A 520 -33.80 -36.29 -22.51
N GLY A 521 -34.82 -35.61 -23.06
CA GLY A 521 -35.91 -36.23 -23.80
C GLY A 521 -36.87 -37.09 -22.95
N ARG A 522 -36.81 -36.98 -21.61
CA ARG A 522 -37.66 -37.77 -20.70
C ARG A 522 -39.10 -37.25 -20.63
N TYR A 523 -39.31 -36.00 -21.02
CA TYR A 523 -40.61 -35.33 -20.99
C TYR A 523 -40.93 -34.69 -22.34
N LEU A 524 -42.19 -34.78 -22.75
CA LEU A 524 -42.70 -34.20 -24.00
C LEU A 524 -43.92 -33.33 -23.70
N PRO A 525 -43.90 -32.02 -24.03
CA PRO A 525 -45.05 -31.15 -23.82
C PRO A 525 -46.18 -31.46 -24.81
N GLY A 526 -47.42 -31.26 -24.38
CA GLY A 526 -48.62 -31.45 -25.21
C GLY A 526 -49.56 -32.60 -24.80
N GLY A 527 -49.43 -33.13 -23.58
CA GLY A 527 -50.44 -34.01 -22.96
C GLY A 527 -51.70 -33.25 -22.51
N GLY A 528 -52.67 -33.95 -21.91
CA GLY A 528 -53.99 -33.39 -21.54
C GLY A 528 -53.97 -32.16 -20.63
N ASP A 529 -52.93 -32.01 -19.81
CA ASP A 529 -52.77 -30.90 -18.86
C ASP A 529 -52.06 -29.67 -19.44
N TRP A 530 -51.64 -29.72 -20.70
CA TRP A 530 -50.88 -28.65 -21.36
C TRP A 530 -51.77 -27.82 -22.28
N LYS A 531 -51.73 -26.49 -22.11
CA LYS A 531 -52.42 -25.55 -23.00
C LYS A 531 -51.48 -25.08 -24.10
N ARG A 532 -51.89 -25.18 -25.36
CA ARG A 532 -51.12 -24.66 -26.49
C ARG A 532 -51.20 -23.14 -26.57
N VAL A 533 -50.06 -22.47 -26.64
CA VAL A 533 -49.96 -21.01 -26.80
C VAL A 533 -49.81 -20.69 -28.29
N LYS A 534 -50.77 -19.96 -28.87
CA LYS A 534 -50.64 -19.39 -30.22
C LYS A 534 -49.88 -18.06 -30.08
N LYS A 535 -48.69 -17.94 -30.67
CA LYS A 535 -48.03 -16.63 -30.79
C LYS A 535 -48.91 -15.71 -31.66
N PRO A 536 -49.14 -14.44 -31.27
CA PRO A 536 -49.67 -13.45 -32.20
C PRO A 536 -48.69 -13.28 -33.37
N LYS A 537 -49.23 -13.05 -34.57
CA LYS A 537 -48.49 -12.87 -35.82
C LYS A 537 -47.50 -11.73 -35.76
#